data_AF-A0A4Y2GD43-F1
#
_entry.id   AF-A0A4Y2GD43-F1
#
_cell.length_a   1.000
_cell.length_b   1.000
_cell.length_c   1.000
_cell.angle_alpha   90.00
_cell.angle_beta   90.00
_cell.angle_gamma   90.00
#
_symmetry.space_group_name_H-M   'P 1'
#
loop_
_entity.id
_entity.type
_entity.pdbx_description
1 polymer ?
#
loop_
_entity_poly.entity_id
_entity_poly.type
_entity_poly.pdbx_seq_one_letter_code
_entity_poly.pdbx_strand_id
1 'polypeptide(L)'
;MEHWNEFQRYHLPNPQEYEQNMSKRSRICGEAEIVAFSRMFGCQVYVYFRQDRSRAPVIYGDYTLKCYLLFKGNPDHGHYDVIQPKENTRYTEAIDQLREMVSLEYENDV
;
A
#
# COMPACT_ATOMS: atom_id res chain seq x y z
N MET A 1 6.84 0.54 16.66
CA MET A 1 7.77 -0.60 16.86
C MET A 1 7.08 -1.96 17.04
N GLU A 2 5.81 -2.01 17.44
CA GLU A 2 5.11 -3.23 17.93
C GLU A 2 5.03 -4.41 16.92
N HIS A 3 5.15 -4.15 15.61
CA HIS A 3 5.06 -5.19 14.56
C HIS A 3 6.37 -5.42 13.78
N TRP A 4 7.48 -4.81 14.18
CA TRP A 4 8.70 -4.77 13.36
C TRP A 4 9.29 -6.15 13.03
N ASN A 5 9.20 -7.10 13.98
CA ASN A 5 9.73 -8.46 13.80
C ASN A 5 9.10 -9.19 12.61
N GLU A 6 7.87 -8.84 12.24
CA GLU A 6 7.15 -9.44 11.13
C GLU A 6 7.66 -8.96 9.76
N PHE A 7 8.38 -7.83 9.73
CA PHE A 7 8.91 -7.23 8.51
C PHE A 7 10.37 -7.57 8.24
N GLN A 8 11.02 -8.40 9.08
CA GLN A 8 12.43 -8.76 8.91
C GLN A 8 12.72 -9.46 7.58
N ARG A 9 11.74 -10.18 7.01
CA ARG A 9 11.85 -10.84 5.70
C ARG A 9 12.03 -9.88 4.52
N TYR A 10 11.73 -8.59 4.71
CA TYR A 10 11.82 -7.56 3.67
C TYR A 10 13.20 -6.89 3.57
N HIS A 11 14.20 -7.36 4.35
CA HIS A 11 15.57 -6.82 4.33
C HIS A 11 15.63 -5.30 4.53
N LEU A 12 14.72 -4.77 5.36
CA LEU A 12 14.62 -3.34 5.64
C LEU A 12 15.80 -2.89 6.53
N PRO A 13 16.22 -1.61 6.43
CA PRO A 13 17.13 -1.02 7.42
C PRO A 13 16.52 -1.09 8.83
N ASN A 14 17.31 -0.78 9.86
CA ASN A 14 16.80 -0.78 11.23
C ASN A 14 15.55 0.13 11.37
N PRO A 15 14.65 -0.14 12.34
CA PRO A 15 13.35 0.52 12.41
C PRO A 15 13.43 2.05 12.37
N GLN A 16 14.38 2.64 13.11
CA GLN A 16 14.55 4.09 13.19
C GLN A 16 14.99 4.68 11.84
N GLU A 17 15.94 4.04 11.17
CA GLU A 17 16.38 4.47 9.84
C GLU A 17 15.29 4.28 8.78
N TYR A 18 14.53 3.18 8.87
CA TYR A 18 13.40 2.93 7.98
C TYR A 18 12.33 4.02 8.13
N GLU A 19 11.91 4.31 9.37
CA GLU A 19 10.96 5.37 9.69
C GLU A 19 11.42 6.72 9.11
N GLN A 20 12.65 7.13 9.41
CA GLN A 20 13.22 8.38 8.87
C GLN A 20 13.28 8.42 7.34
N ASN A 21 13.53 7.29 6.70
CA ASN A 21 13.57 7.22 5.24
C ASN A 21 12.17 7.29 4.62
N MET A 22 11.16 6.73 5.29
CA MET A 22 9.78 6.73 4.83
C MET A 22 9.07 8.07 5.06
N SER A 23 9.48 8.85 6.06
CA SER A 23 8.97 10.22 6.27
C SER A 23 9.44 11.23 5.21
N LYS A 24 10.39 10.86 4.34
CA LYS A 24 10.88 11.76 3.27
C LYS A 24 9.92 11.76 2.09
N ARG A 25 9.56 12.96 1.59
CA ARG A 25 8.79 13.10 0.35
C ARG A 25 9.48 12.37 -0.82
N SER A 26 8.66 11.77 -1.69
CA SER A 26 9.09 11.06 -2.89
C SER A 26 9.88 9.76 -2.62
N ARG A 27 9.77 9.20 -1.42
CA ARG A 27 10.30 7.86 -1.16
C ARG A 27 9.47 6.83 -1.95
N ILE A 28 10.16 5.89 -2.58
CA ILE A 28 9.55 4.78 -3.31
C ILE A 28 9.21 3.69 -2.29
N CYS A 29 7.93 3.37 -2.20
CA CYS A 29 7.42 2.27 -1.40
C CYS A 29 7.39 0.96 -2.22
N GLY A 30 7.45 -0.18 -1.53
CA GLY A 30 7.40 -1.51 -2.11
C GLY A 30 6.42 -2.44 -1.40
N GLU A 31 6.75 -3.73 -1.40
CA GLU A 31 5.87 -4.77 -0.86
C GLU A 31 5.62 -4.62 0.66
N ALA A 32 6.64 -4.21 1.42
CA ALA A 32 6.54 -4.06 2.87
C ALA A 32 5.44 -3.05 3.25
N GLU A 33 5.38 -1.92 2.56
CA GLU A 33 4.36 -0.89 2.79
C GLU A 33 2.97 -1.35 2.39
N ILE A 34 2.84 -2.14 1.31
CA ILE A 34 1.53 -2.68 0.91
C ILE A 34 0.99 -3.64 1.98
N VAL A 35 1.87 -4.47 2.57
CA VAL A 35 1.48 -5.37 3.67
C VAL A 35 1.12 -4.59 4.92
N ALA A 36 1.91 -3.58 5.30
CA ALA A 36 1.61 -2.71 6.43
C ALA A 36 0.25 -2.01 6.26
N PHE A 37 0.03 -1.43 5.07
CA PHE A 37 -1.23 -0.78 4.69
C PHE A 37 -2.43 -1.74 4.77
N SER A 38 -2.31 -2.95 4.21
CA SER A 38 -3.39 -3.95 4.22
C SER A 38 -3.87 -4.28 5.64
N ARG A 39 -2.94 -4.34 6.59
CA ARG A 39 -3.22 -4.66 7.99
C ARG A 39 -3.79 -3.48 8.75
N MET A 40 -3.13 -2.32 8.63
CA MET A 40 -3.51 -1.09 9.33
C MET A 40 -4.95 -0.69 8.99
N PHE A 41 -5.34 -0.84 7.71
CA PHE A 41 -6.65 -0.43 7.23
C PHE A 41 -7.64 -1.59 7.05
N GLY A 42 -7.27 -2.81 7.44
CA GLY A 42 -8.13 -3.99 7.31
C GLY A 42 -8.64 -4.20 5.89
N CYS A 43 -7.75 -4.13 4.90
CA CYS A 43 -8.10 -4.26 3.48
C CYS A 43 -7.24 -5.31 2.77
N GLN A 44 -7.78 -5.85 1.68
CA GLN A 44 -7.12 -6.77 0.79
C GLN A 44 -6.68 -6.04 -0.48
N VAL A 45 -5.37 -6.02 -0.76
CA VAL A 45 -4.79 -5.29 -1.89
C VAL A 45 -4.46 -6.25 -3.03
N TYR A 46 -5.06 -6.02 -4.20
CA TYR A 46 -4.79 -6.75 -5.44
C TYR A 46 -3.85 -5.93 -6.31
N VAL A 47 -2.70 -6.50 -6.68
CA VAL A 47 -1.71 -5.88 -7.56
C VAL A 47 -1.70 -6.59 -8.91
N TYR A 48 -2.15 -5.90 -9.95
CA TYR A 48 -2.10 -6.35 -11.34
C TYR A 48 -0.84 -5.84 -12.03
N PHE A 49 -0.34 -6.57 -13.03
CA PHE A 49 0.90 -6.23 -13.73
C PHE A 49 0.60 -5.79 -15.16
N ARG A 50 0.92 -4.53 -15.50
CA ARG A 50 0.64 -3.98 -16.83
C ARG A 50 1.47 -4.66 -17.93
N GLN A 51 2.71 -5.05 -17.61
CA GLN A 51 3.66 -5.69 -18.53
C GLN A 51 3.27 -7.13 -18.86
N ASP A 52 2.61 -7.82 -17.92
CA ASP A 52 2.20 -9.20 -18.08
C ASP A 52 0.75 -9.37 -17.64
N ARG A 53 -0.17 -9.23 -18.61
CA ARG A 53 -1.61 -9.34 -18.39
C ARG A 53 -2.07 -10.77 -18.11
N SER A 54 -1.24 -11.77 -18.41
CA SER A 54 -1.57 -13.18 -18.20
C SER A 54 -1.23 -13.63 -16.78
N ARG A 55 -0.33 -12.90 -16.11
CA ARG A 55 0.04 -13.12 -14.72
C ARG A 55 -1.13 -12.88 -13.78
N ALA A 56 -1.38 -13.84 -12.90
CA ALA A 56 -2.32 -13.69 -11.81
C ALA A 56 -1.91 -12.53 -10.89
N PRO A 57 -2.87 -11.75 -10.35
CA PRO A 57 -2.55 -10.66 -9.43
C PRO A 57 -1.88 -11.20 -8.16
N VAL A 58 -0.97 -10.41 -7.59
CA VAL A 58 -0.49 -10.67 -6.23
C VAL A 58 -1.49 -10.06 -5.25
N ILE A 59 -1.88 -10.83 -4.25
CA ILE A 59 -2.91 -10.46 -3.29
C ILE A 59 -2.27 -10.35 -1.90
N TYR A 60 -2.47 -9.22 -1.24
CA TYR A 60 -2.02 -8.96 0.13
C TYR A 60 -3.22 -8.78 1.05
N GLY A 61 -3.18 -9.39 2.23
CA GLY A 61 -4.28 -9.39 3.19
C GLY A 61 -5.42 -10.35 2.82
N ASP A 62 -6.29 -10.61 3.80
CA ASP A 62 -7.42 -11.54 3.73
C ASP A 62 -8.75 -10.91 4.15
N TYR A 63 -8.78 -9.58 4.24
CA TYR A 63 -9.95 -8.80 4.63
C TYR A 63 -10.99 -8.65 3.50
N THR A 64 -12.18 -8.18 3.85
CA THR A 64 -13.32 -8.05 2.93
C THR A 64 -13.26 -6.81 2.05
N LEU A 65 -12.71 -5.69 2.57
CA LEU A 65 -12.52 -4.46 1.80
C LEU A 65 -11.42 -4.68 0.77
N LYS A 66 -11.70 -4.45 -0.52
CA LYS A 66 -10.73 -4.69 -1.60
C LYS A 66 -10.16 -3.39 -2.10
N CYS A 67 -8.86 -3.36 -2.33
CA CYS A 67 -8.15 -2.29 -3.01
C CYS A 67 -7.46 -2.85 -4.26
N TYR A 68 -7.45 -2.11 -5.36
CA TYR A 68 -6.87 -2.55 -6.63
C TYR A 68 -5.80 -1.59 -7.11
N LEU A 69 -4.60 -2.12 -7.38
CA LEU A 69 -3.45 -1.40 -7.90
C LEU A 69 -3.01 -1.97 -9.24
N LEU A 70 -2.58 -1.10 -10.15
CA LEU A 70 -1.90 -1.46 -11.39
C LEU A 70 -0.42 -1.12 -11.27
N PHE A 71 0.42 -2.14 -11.18
CA PHE A 71 1.86 -1.98 -11.28
C PHE A 71 2.29 -1.81 -12.74
N LYS A 72 3.12 -0.79 -13.01
CA LYS A 72 3.81 -0.59 -14.28
C LYS A 72 5.26 -0.21 -14.03
N GLY A 73 6.19 -0.87 -14.69
CA GLY A 73 7.59 -0.47 -14.75
C GLY A 73 8.51 -1.65 -14.46
N ASN A 74 9.78 -1.36 -14.25
CA ASN A 74 10.74 -2.32 -13.71
C ASN A 74 10.43 -2.52 -12.21
N PRO A 75 10.48 -3.74 -11.64
CA PRO A 75 10.45 -3.99 -10.19
C PRO A 75 11.23 -2.96 -9.34
N ASP A 76 12.38 -2.49 -9.80
CA ASP A 76 13.23 -1.56 -9.05
C ASP A 76 12.77 -0.08 -9.12
N HIS A 77 11.98 0.28 -10.15
CA HIS A 77 11.55 1.65 -10.45
C HIS A 77 10.11 1.67 -10.98
N GLY A 78 9.26 0.91 -10.30
CA GLY A 78 7.88 0.73 -10.70
C GLY A 78 6.99 1.88 -10.23
N HIS A 79 5.83 1.98 -10.85
CA HIS A 79 4.78 2.92 -10.50
C HIS A 79 3.48 2.15 -10.28
N TYR A 80 2.73 2.55 -9.27
CA TYR A 80 1.42 1.98 -8.96
C TYR A 80 0.34 3.01 -9.28
N ASP A 81 -0.58 2.66 -10.18
CA ASP A 81 -1.83 3.41 -10.35
C ASP A 81 -2.94 2.76 -9.51
N VAL A 82 -3.81 3.56 -8.89
CA VAL A 82 -5.02 3.03 -8.25
C VAL A 82 -6.06 2.74 -9.32
N ILE A 83 -6.66 1.55 -9.29
CA ILE A 83 -7.75 1.16 -10.19
C ILE A 83 -9.06 1.19 -9.41
N GLN A 84 -10.08 1.80 -10.01
CA GLN A 84 -11.44 1.80 -9.47
C GLN A 84 -12.35 0.90 -10.33
N PRO A 85 -13.04 -0.09 -9.73
CA PRO A 85 -14.09 -0.83 -10.43
C PRO A 85 -15.23 0.13 -10.81
N LYS A 86 -15.71 0.04 -12.06
CA LYS A 86 -16.71 0.98 -12.63
C LYS A 86 -18.04 1.06 -11.87
N GLU A 87 -18.39 0.07 -11.05
CA GLU A 87 -19.73 -0.05 -10.46
C GLU A 87 -19.78 0.06 -8.93
N ASN A 88 -18.71 0.48 -8.26
CA ASN A 88 -18.65 0.37 -6.79
C ASN A 88 -18.64 1.74 -6.09
N THR A 89 -19.83 2.25 -5.75
CA THR A 89 -20.02 3.50 -4.98
C THR A 89 -19.43 3.43 -3.56
N ARG A 90 -19.47 2.24 -2.92
CA ARG A 90 -18.81 2.00 -1.62
C ARG A 90 -17.29 2.19 -1.65
N TYR A 91 -16.70 2.13 -2.83
CA TYR A 91 -15.27 2.29 -3.03
C TYR A 91 -14.84 3.77 -2.93
N THR A 92 -15.71 4.68 -3.39
CA THR A 92 -15.50 6.12 -3.22
C THR A 92 -15.56 6.48 -1.73
N GLU A 93 -16.59 5.99 -1.02
CA GLU A 93 -16.73 6.19 0.43
C GLU A 93 -15.54 5.62 1.21
N ALA A 94 -15.05 4.42 0.85
CA ALA A 94 -13.87 3.83 1.50
C ALA A 94 -12.57 4.60 1.20
N ILE A 95 -12.39 5.12 -0.02
CA ILE A 95 -11.24 5.98 -0.34
C ILE A 95 -11.32 7.30 0.43
N ASP A 96 -12.50 7.89 0.55
CA ASP A 96 -12.67 9.15 1.27
C ASP A 96 -12.48 8.93 2.79
N GLN A 97 -12.95 7.80 3.35
CA GLN A 97 -12.63 7.39 4.73
C GLN A 97 -11.13 7.15 4.93
N LEU A 98 -10.46 6.50 3.97
CA LEU A 98 -9.01 6.31 4.00
C LEU A 98 -8.26 7.64 3.96
N ARG A 99 -8.70 8.58 3.10
CA ARG A 99 -8.15 9.94 3.03
C ARG A 99 -8.37 10.69 4.33
N GLU A 100 -9.56 10.61 4.91
CA GLU A 100 -9.89 11.24 6.18
C GLU A 100 -9.04 10.67 7.32
N MET A 101 -8.89 9.35 7.40
CA MET A 101 -8.04 8.69 8.39
C MET A 101 -6.56 9.07 8.23
N VAL A 102 -6.04 9.08 7.00
CA VAL A 102 -4.66 9.53 6.73
C VAL A 102 -4.49 11.02 7.05
N SER A 103 -5.45 11.88 6.72
CA SER A 103 -5.42 13.30 7.11
C SER A 103 -5.46 13.46 8.63
N LEU A 104 -6.33 12.76 9.35
CA LEU A 104 -6.40 12.84 10.82
C LEU A 104 -5.10 12.37 11.50
N GLU A 105 -4.44 11.37 10.92
CA GLU A 105 -3.24 10.76 11.49
C GLU A 105 -1.96 11.53 11.12
N TYR A 106 -1.94 12.29 10.00
CA TYR A 106 -0.75 12.97 9.49
C TYR A 106 -0.86 14.50 9.30
N GLU A 107 -2.03 15.14 9.46
CA GLU A 107 -2.17 16.62 9.46
C GLU A 107 -1.87 17.27 10.83
N ASN A 108 -1.68 16.48 11.89
CA ASN A 108 -1.22 17.00 13.19
C ASN A 108 0.31 17.20 13.28
N ASP A 109 1.06 16.91 12.20
CA ASP A 109 2.53 16.99 12.12
C ASP A 109 3.04 18.10 11.17
N VAL A 110 2.26 19.18 10.95
CA VAL A 110 2.71 20.40 10.25
C VAL A 110 2.73 21.62 11.17
#